data_AF-A0A382J560-F1
#
_entry.id   AF-A0A382J560-F1
#
_cell.length_a   1.000
_cell.length_b   1.000
_cell.length_c   1.000
_cell.angle_alpha   90.00
_cell.angle_beta   90.00
_cell.angle_gamma   90.00
#
_symmetry.space_group_name_H-M   'P 1'
#
loop_
_entity.id
_entity.type
_entity.pdbx_description
1 polymer ?
#
loop_
_entity_poly.entity_id
_entity_poly.type
_entity_poly.pdbx_seq_one_letter_code
_entity_poly.pdbx_strand_id
1 'polypeptide(L)'
;VEPVAANSYTHKTLSGSYNVRNRYLKKVLEKYGKNNEETWSTITTNQGSVEHLDFLTRNEKDVFKTAFELDQKWIVELAAERTPYISQAQSINIFLPADIHKKDLHQIHFQAWKKGLKSLYYCRSKSIQRAENINGGLPTDIKKTDYSKNKLDKEIDYDECLSCQ
;
A
#
# COMPACT_ATOMS: atom_id res chain seq x y z
N VAL A 1 7.13 -1.52 -13.30
CA VAL A 1 6.17 -2.63 -13.57
C VAL A 1 5.35 -2.95 -12.33
N GLU A 2 5.10 -1.94 -11.49
CA GLU A 2 4.56 -2.17 -10.14
C GLU A 2 3.04 -2.02 -10.13
N PRO A 3 2.36 -2.81 -9.29
CA PRO A 3 0.94 -2.59 -9.01
C PRO A 3 0.72 -1.26 -8.29
N VAL A 4 -0.52 -0.76 -8.35
CA VAL A 4 -0.91 0.49 -7.68
C VAL A 4 -0.92 0.26 -6.17
N ALA A 5 -0.14 1.05 -5.42
CA ALA A 5 -0.02 0.88 -3.97
C ALA A 5 -1.30 1.21 -3.20
N ALA A 6 -2.11 2.17 -3.69
CA ALA A 6 -3.36 2.61 -3.10
C ALA A 6 -4.23 3.31 -4.17
N ASN A 7 -5.55 3.09 -4.15
CA ASN A 7 -6.45 3.78 -5.09
C ASN A 7 -6.77 5.22 -4.68
N SER A 8 -6.55 5.58 -3.42
CA SER A 8 -6.66 6.94 -2.90
C SER A 8 -5.59 7.14 -1.84
N TYR A 9 -4.83 8.22 -1.93
CA TYR A 9 -3.81 8.57 -0.93
C TYR A 9 -3.56 10.07 -0.85
N THR A 10 -3.11 10.51 0.32
CA THR A 10 -2.75 11.90 0.58
C THR A 10 -1.32 12.16 0.12
N HIS A 11 -1.15 13.09 -0.82
CA HIS A 11 0.16 13.55 -1.27
C HIS A 11 0.49 14.91 -0.65
N LYS A 12 1.55 14.94 0.18
CA LYS A 12 2.03 16.16 0.84
C LYS A 12 3.10 16.83 -0.03
N THR A 13 2.91 18.11 -0.30
CA THR A 13 3.87 18.98 -0.99
C THR A 13 4.19 20.18 -0.13
N LEU A 14 5.24 20.94 -0.51
CA LEU A 14 5.58 22.21 0.13
C LEU A 14 4.39 23.19 0.19
N SER A 15 3.52 23.17 -0.82
CA SER A 15 2.37 24.07 -0.93
C SER A 15 1.10 23.57 -0.24
N GLY A 16 1.13 22.38 0.37
CA GLY A 16 -0.02 21.78 1.04
C GLY A 16 -0.21 20.31 0.73
N SER A 17 -1.34 19.78 1.20
CA SER A 17 -1.69 18.36 1.12
C SER A 17 -2.91 18.17 0.22
N TYR A 18 -2.82 17.27 -0.76
CA TYR A 18 -3.94 16.97 -1.66
C TYR A 18 -4.18 15.47 -1.81
N ASN A 19 -5.44 15.09 -2.00
CA ASN A 19 -5.82 13.70 -2.24
C ASN A 19 -5.62 13.34 -3.71
N VAL A 20 -4.81 12.31 -3.95
CA VAL A 20 -4.63 11.69 -5.26
C VAL A 20 -5.57 10.50 -5.37
N ARG A 21 -6.37 10.47 -6.44
CA ARG A 21 -7.40 9.45 -6.68
C ARG A 21 -7.13 8.70 -7.98
N ASN A 22 -7.37 7.39 -7.98
CA ASN A 22 -7.23 6.57 -9.17
C ASN A 22 -8.27 6.97 -10.23
N ARG A 23 -7.80 7.51 -11.36
CA ARG A 23 -8.62 7.96 -12.49
C ARG A 23 -9.50 6.87 -13.11
N TYR A 24 -9.06 5.61 -13.04
CA TYR A 24 -9.82 4.48 -13.59
C TYR A 24 -10.92 4.05 -12.62
N LEU A 25 -10.62 4.01 -11.31
CA LEU A 25 -11.63 3.74 -10.28
C LEU A 25 -12.71 4.82 -10.28
N LYS A 26 -12.34 6.10 -10.48
CA LYS A 26 -13.31 7.20 -10.61
C LYS A 26 -14.43 6.90 -11.62
N LYS A 27 -14.07 6.39 -12.81
CA LYS A 27 -15.05 6.03 -13.86
C LYS A 27 -15.98 4.90 -13.42
N VAL A 28 -15.46 3.94 -12.65
CA VAL A 28 -16.28 2.84 -12.11
C VAL A 28 -17.21 3.34 -11.02
N LEU A 29 -16.76 4.22 -10.13
CA LEU A 29 -17.61 4.83 -9.12
C LEU A 29 -18.71 5.70 -9.74
N GLU A 30 -18.43 6.39 -10.85
CA GLU A 30 -19.41 7.17 -11.61
C GLU A 30 -20.55 6.29 -12.17
N LYS A 31 -20.23 5.09 -12.66
CA LYS A 31 -21.23 4.10 -13.13
C LYS A 31 -22.25 3.72 -12.06
N TYR A 32 -21.85 3.70 -10.79
CA TYR A 32 -22.72 3.39 -9.66
C TYR A 32 -23.31 4.63 -8.97
N GLY A 33 -23.04 5.84 -9.48
CA GLY A 33 -23.43 7.09 -8.81
C GLY A 33 -22.77 7.29 -7.45
N LYS A 34 -21.63 6.62 -7.19
CA LYS A 34 -20.88 6.64 -5.92
C LYS A 34 -19.58 7.43 -5.99
N ASN A 35 -19.39 8.25 -7.03
CA ASN A 35 -18.25 9.16 -7.12
C ASN A 35 -18.49 10.42 -6.25
N ASN A 36 -18.47 10.26 -4.94
CA ASN A 36 -18.65 11.34 -3.97
C ASN A 36 -17.52 11.35 -2.91
N GLU A 37 -17.39 12.47 -2.19
CA GLU A 37 -16.31 12.68 -1.21
C GLU A 37 -16.34 11.67 -0.07
N GLU A 38 -17.52 11.24 0.36
CA GLU A 38 -17.69 10.21 1.39
C GLU A 38 -17.04 8.88 0.96
N THR A 39 -17.37 8.40 -0.24
CA THR A 39 -16.79 7.16 -0.78
C THR A 39 -15.28 7.25 -0.87
N TRP A 40 -14.74 8.35 -1.40
CA TRP A 40 -13.30 8.57 -1.47
C TRP A 40 -12.63 8.67 -0.11
N SER A 41 -13.31 9.27 0.88
CA SER A 41 -12.84 9.30 2.26
C SER A 41 -12.72 7.88 2.82
N THR A 42 -13.74 7.03 2.63
CA THR A 42 -13.69 5.64 3.09
C THR A 42 -12.57 4.84 2.41
N ILE A 43 -12.29 5.09 1.13
CA ILE A 43 -11.18 4.43 0.41
C ILE A 43 -9.85 4.86 1.03
N THR A 44 -9.66 6.14 1.31
CA THR A 44 -8.43 6.66 1.95
C THR A 44 -8.23 6.08 3.36
N THR A 45 -9.29 6.03 4.19
CA THR A 45 -9.21 5.45 5.55
C THR A 45 -8.98 3.94 5.53
N ASN A 46 -9.47 3.25 4.51
CA ASN A 46 -9.16 1.84 4.23
C ASN A 46 -7.86 1.68 3.40
N GLN A 47 -6.91 2.60 3.55
CA GLN A 47 -5.55 2.50 2.99
C GLN A 47 -5.52 2.36 1.45
N GLY A 48 -6.51 2.92 0.77
CA GLY A 48 -6.66 2.85 -0.67
C GLY A 48 -7.34 1.58 -1.20
N SER A 49 -7.81 0.69 -0.32
CA SER A 49 -8.57 -0.51 -0.69
C SER A 49 -10.00 -0.16 -1.13
N VAL A 50 -10.55 -1.02 -1.97
CA VAL A 50 -11.95 -0.99 -2.40
C VAL A 50 -12.72 -2.25 -2.00
N GLU A 51 -12.08 -3.19 -1.29
CA GLU A 51 -12.69 -4.49 -0.95
C GLU A 51 -13.92 -4.33 -0.04
N HIS A 52 -13.97 -3.28 0.79
CA HIS A 52 -15.11 -2.96 1.66
C HIS A 52 -16.32 -2.35 0.94
N LEU A 53 -16.22 -2.02 -0.36
CA LEU A 53 -17.32 -1.40 -1.10
C LEU A 53 -18.28 -2.45 -1.65
N ASP A 54 -19.42 -2.66 -0.99
CA ASP A 54 -20.38 -3.74 -1.31
C ASP A 54 -21.05 -3.60 -2.68
N PHE A 55 -21.14 -2.39 -3.22
CA PHE A 55 -21.75 -2.14 -4.53
C PHE A 55 -20.84 -2.50 -5.71
N LEU A 56 -19.55 -2.79 -5.48
CA LEU A 56 -18.63 -3.23 -6.53
C LEU A 56 -18.75 -4.74 -6.75
N THR A 57 -18.71 -5.15 -8.02
CA THR A 57 -18.63 -6.56 -8.37
C THR A 57 -17.30 -7.17 -7.95
N ARG A 58 -17.24 -8.50 -7.81
CA ARG A 58 -15.99 -9.19 -7.46
C ARG A 58 -14.86 -8.89 -8.47
N ASN A 59 -15.19 -8.89 -9.76
CA ASN A 59 -14.23 -8.57 -10.81
C ASN A 59 -13.72 -7.12 -10.70
N GLU A 60 -14.59 -6.15 -10.41
CA GLU A 60 -14.16 -4.76 -10.19
C GLU A 60 -13.23 -4.65 -8.97
N LYS A 61 -13.55 -5.35 -7.86
CA LYS A 61 -12.67 -5.41 -6.69
C LYS A 61 -11.30 -6.02 -7.04
N ASP A 62 -11.29 -7.15 -7.75
CA ASP A 62 -10.06 -7.84 -8.17
C ASP A 62 -9.17 -6.96 -9.07
N VAL A 63 -9.76 -6.16 -9.98
CA VAL A 63 -9.03 -5.22 -10.85
C VAL A 63 -8.37 -4.08 -10.06
N PHE A 64 -9.00 -3.62 -8.98
CA PHE A 64 -8.52 -2.49 -8.17
C PHE A 64 -7.82 -2.91 -6.87
N LYS A 65 -7.42 -4.18 -6.75
CA LYS A 65 -6.56 -4.60 -5.64
C LYS A 65 -5.30 -3.75 -5.57
N THR A 66 -5.00 -3.30 -4.37
CA THR A 66 -3.77 -2.60 -4.05
C THR A 66 -2.59 -3.55 -4.08
N ALA A 67 -1.38 -3.01 -4.18
CA ALA A 67 -0.14 -3.79 -4.17
C ALA A 67 -0.02 -4.75 -2.98
N PHE A 68 -0.56 -4.37 -1.82
CA PHE A 68 -0.54 -5.17 -0.58
C PHE A 68 -1.63 -6.26 -0.52
N GLU A 69 -2.63 -6.21 -1.40
CA GLU A 69 -3.71 -7.20 -1.48
C GLU A 69 -3.44 -8.28 -2.54
N LEU A 70 -2.44 -8.06 -3.39
CA LEU A 70 -2.01 -9.04 -4.39
C LEU A 70 -1.15 -10.13 -3.75
N ASP A 71 -1.28 -11.35 -4.23
CA ASP A 71 -0.33 -12.41 -3.91
C ASP A 71 1.02 -12.10 -4.60
N GLN A 72 2.05 -11.87 -3.80
CA GLN A 72 3.36 -11.46 -4.27
C GLN A 72 4.05 -12.50 -5.14
N LYS A 73 3.62 -13.78 -5.08
CA LYS A 73 4.10 -14.83 -5.99
C LYS A 73 3.78 -14.49 -7.44
N TRP A 74 2.66 -13.82 -7.72
CA TRP A 74 2.32 -13.36 -9.07
C TRP A 74 3.29 -12.29 -9.57
N ILE A 75 3.73 -11.39 -8.70
CA ILE A 75 4.72 -10.36 -9.06
C ILE A 75 6.04 -11.04 -9.45
N VAL A 76 6.48 -12.03 -8.67
CA VAL A 76 7.67 -12.84 -8.95
C VAL A 76 7.52 -13.62 -10.25
N GLU A 77 6.39 -14.29 -10.46
CA GLU A 77 6.11 -15.06 -11.69
C GLU A 77 6.20 -14.18 -12.93
N LEU A 78 5.44 -13.09 -12.96
CA LEU A 78 5.41 -12.18 -14.11
C LEU A 78 6.76 -11.49 -14.34
N ALA A 79 7.54 -11.24 -13.27
CA ALA A 79 8.91 -10.74 -13.38
C ALA A 79 9.86 -11.78 -13.97
N ALA A 80 9.73 -13.05 -13.57
CA ALA A 80 10.51 -14.14 -14.14
C ALA A 80 10.23 -14.30 -15.63
N GLU A 81 8.96 -14.34 -16.03
CA GLU A 81 8.55 -14.56 -17.42
C GLU A 81 9.14 -13.54 -18.38
N ARG A 82 9.29 -12.28 -17.94
CA ARG A 82 9.90 -11.23 -18.76
C ARG A 82 11.42 -11.15 -18.67
N THR A 83 12.04 -11.83 -17.70
CA THR A 83 13.49 -11.77 -17.47
C THR A 83 14.33 -12.21 -18.69
N PRO A 84 13.97 -13.27 -19.45
CA PRO A 84 14.72 -13.67 -20.66
C PRO A 84 14.82 -12.58 -21.73
N TYR A 85 13.87 -11.64 -21.77
CA TYR A 85 13.83 -10.54 -22.74
C TYR A 85 14.56 -9.28 -22.24
N ILE A 86 15.26 -9.36 -21.11
CA ILE A 86 15.92 -8.21 -20.47
C ILE A 86 17.41 -8.52 -20.29
N SER A 87 18.25 -7.71 -20.95
CA SER A 87 19.71 -7.88 -20.95
C SER A 87 20.31 -7.74 -19.55
N GLN A 88 19.87 -6.74 -18.79
CA GLN A 88 20.30 -6.49 -17.40
C GLN A 88 19.26 -7.03 -16.40
N ALA A 89 18.93 -6.27 -15.36
CA ALA A 89 17.99 -6.66 -14.31
C ALA A 89 16.75 -5.74 -14.29
N GLN A 90 15.87 -5.95 -13.32
CA GLN A 90 14.69 -5.12 -13.09
C GLN A 90 14.52 -4.83 -11.60
N SER A 91 14.12 -3.60 -11.28
CA SER A 91 13.78 -3.20 -9.92
C SER A 91 12.38 -3.72 -9.57
N ILE A 92 12.33 -4.87 -8.91
CA ILE A 92 11.08 -5.51 -8.49
C ILE A 92 10.91 -5.33 -6.99
N ASN A 93 9.91 -4.53 -6.60
CA ASN A 93 9.49 -4.40 -5.21
C ASN A 93 8.50 -5.53 -4.85
N ILE A 94 8.55 -5.97 -3.58
CA ILE A 94 7.54 -6.85 -2.97
C ILE A 94 6.83 -6.10 -1.86
N PHE A 95 5.54 -6.35 -1.70
CA PHE A 95 4.64 -5.67 -0.78
C PHE A 95 4.04 -6.68 0.18
N LEU A 96 4.40 -6.58 1.46
CA LEU A 96 4.05 -7.58 2.45
C LEU A 96 3.23 -6.96 3.59
N PRO A 97 2.26 -7.71 4.14
CA PRO A 97 1.61 -7.30 5.37
C PRO A 97 2.62 -7.33 6.52
N ALA A 98 2.35 -6.56 7.57
CA ALA A 98 3.26 -6.39 8.69
C ALA A 98 3.50 -7.68 9.49
N ASP A 99 2.51 -8.58 9.47
CA ASP A 99 2.44 -9.83 10.21
C ASP A 99 2.72 -11.06 9.33
N ILE A 100 3.41 -10.89 8.19
CA ILE A 100 3.72 -12.00 7.30
C ILE A 100 4.53 -13.11 8.01
N HIS A 101 4.12 -14.35 7.81
CA HIS A 101 4.85 -15.49 8.36
C HIS A 101 6.21 -15.69 7.67
N LYS A 102 7.25 -15.99 8.45
CA LYS A 102 8.64 -16.15 7.96
C LYS A 102 8.75 -17.17 6.82
N LYS A 103 7.94 -18.23 6.87
CA LYS A 103 7.87 -19.27 5.82
C LYS A 103 7.42 -18.68 4.48
N ASP A 104 6.42 -17.81 4.48
CA ASP A 104 5.88 -17.21 3.25
C ASP A 104 6.84 -16.18 2.68
N LEU A 105 7.44 -15.35 3.53
CA LEU A 105 8.52 -14.44 3.16
C LEU A 105 9.67 -15.19 2.49
N HIS A 106 10.14 -16.28 3.10
CA HIS A 106 11.19 -17.13 2.55
C HIS A 106 10.76 -17.72 1.20
N GLN A 107 9.53 -18.23 1.10
CA GLN A 107 9.02 -18.83 -0.13
C GLN A 107 9.01 -17.85 -1.30
N ILE A 108 8.64 -16.59 -1.08
CA ILE A 108 8.67 -15.53 -2.11
C ILE A 108 10.10 -15.33 -2.64
N HIS A 109 11.06 -15.17 -1.74
CA HIS A 109 12.48 -14.95 -2.11
C HIS A 109 13.08 -16.18 -2.79
N PHE A 110 12.79 -17.38 -2.25
CA PHE A 110 13.27 -18.64 -2.82
C PHE A 110 12.70 -18.88 -4.21
N GLN A 111 11.43 -18.55 -4.44
CA GLN A 111 10.83 -18.63 -5.77
C GLN A 111 11.45 -17.63 -6.76
N ALA A 112 11.76 -16.40 -6.33
CA ALA A 112 12.43 -15.42 -7.17
C ALA A 112 13.80 -15.93 -7.65
N TRP A 113 14.63 -16.44 -6.73
CA TRP A 113 15.90 -17.07 -7.05
C TRP A 113 15.73 -18.28 -7.99
N LYS A 114 14.83 -19.21 -7.65
CA LYS A 114 14.60 -20.44 -8.41
C LYS A 114 14.14 -20.17 -9.85
N LYS A 115 13.40 -19.08 -10.07
CA LYS A 115 12.90 -18.67 -11.40
C LYS A 115 13.90 -17.81 -12.19
N GLY A 116 15.09 -17.55 -11.65
CA GLY A 116 16.15 -16.85 -12.35
C GLY A 116 15.99 -15.32 -12.36
N LEU A 117 15.22 -14.73 -11.44
CA LEU A 117 15.26 -13.28 -11.25
C LEU A 117 16.68 -12.87 -10.83
N LYS A 118 17.20 -11.84 -11.50
CA LYS A 118 18.54 -11.30 -11.22
C LYS A 118 18.59 -10.43 -9.97
N SER A 119 17.46 -9.84 -9.56
CA SER A 119 17.36 -8.99 -8.37
C SER A 119 15.93 -8.86 -7.86
N LEU A 120 15.81 -8.64 -6.54
CA LEU A 120 14.68 -7.97 -5.90
C LEU A 120 15.16 -6.63 -5.36
N TYR A 121 14.27 -5.66 -5.21
CA TYR A 121 14.62 -4.30 -4.81
C TYR A 121 14.20 -3.99 -3.37
N TYR A 122 13.05 -3.35 -3.14
CA TYR A 122 12.55 -3.13 -1.78
C TYR A 122 11.57 -4.21 -1.33
N CYS A 123 11.71 -4.60 -0.07
CA CYS A 123 10.66 -5.25 0.70
C CYS A 123 9.86 -4.16 1.43
N ARG A 124 8.66 -3.85 0.92
CA ARG A 124 7.76 -2.83 1.47
C ARG A 124 6.82 -3.51 2.46
N SER A 125 6.99 -3.29 3.75
CA SER A 125 6.04 -3.71 4.79
C SER A 125 5.10 -2.57 5.17
N LYS A 126 3.91 -2.93 5.65
CA LYS A 126 3.06 -2.00 6.41
C LYS A 126 3.56 -1.92 7.86
N SER A 127 3.35 -0.79 8.54
CA SER A 127 3.48 -0.75 10.00
C SER A 127 2.19 -1.29 10.64
N ILE A 128 2.31 -2.02 11.75
CA ILE A 128 1.16 -2.54 12.52
C ILE A 128 0.36 -1.38 13.12
N GLN A 129 1.06 -0.34 13.57
CA GLN A 129 0.45 0.89 14.08
C GLN A 129 0.68 2.01 13.06
N ARG A 130 -0.41 2.56 12.53
CA ARG A 130 -0.39 3.87 11.88
C ARG A 130 -1.32 4.78 12.65
N ALA A 131 -0.76 5.90 13.14
CA ALA A 131 -1.45 6.87 13.98
C ALA A 131 -2.64 7.59 13.30
N GLU A 132 -2.93 7.30 12.02
CA GLU A 132 -3.96 7.99 11.25
C GLU A 132 -5.38 7.48 11.52
N ASN A 133 -5.55 6.31 12.18
CA ASN A 133 -6.85 5.71 12.49
C ASN A 133 -7.33 5.98 13.93
N ILE A 134 -7.21 7.22 14.42
CA ILE A 134 -7.82 7.61 15.72
C ILE A 134 -9.27 8.11 15.53
N ASN A 135 -9.68 8.46 14.31
CA ASN A 135 -11.03 8.98 14.08
C ASN A 135 -12.03 7.86 13.78
N GLY A 136 -12.57 7.28 14.85
CA GLY A 136 -13.85 6.59 14.78
C GLY A 136 -14.94 7.55 14.30
N GLY A 137 -15.34 7.44 13.04
CA GLY A 137 -16.69 7.78 12.58
C GLY A 137 -17.12 9.25 12.55
N LEU A 138 -16.23 10.24 12.41
CA LEU A 138 -16.64 11.64 12.17
C LEU A 138 -15.83 12.29 11.03
N PRO A 139 -16.44 13.16 10.19
CA PRO A 139 -15.74 13.84 9.11
C PRO A 139 -14.68 14.77 9.68
N THR A 140 -13.44 14.61 9.26
CA THR A 140 -12.32 15.46 9.69
C THR A 140 -12.44 16.86 9.10
N ASP A 141 -12.88 17.82 9.90
CA ASP A 141 -12.64 19.24 9.67
C ASP A 141 -11.14 19.54 9.87
N ILE A 142 -10.47 19.90 8.79
CA ILE A 142 -9.04 20.23 8.77
C ILE A 142 -8.85 21.66 9.28
N LYS A 143 -8.98 21.92 10.59
CA LYS A 143 -8.44 23.12 11.23
C LYS A 143 -8.02 22.84 12.67
N LYS A 144 -6.74 23.15 12.94
CA LYS A 144 -6.02 23.19 14.23
C LYS A 144 -5.35 21.89 14.66
N THR A 145 -4.02 21.89 14.56
CA THR A 145 -3.17 21.45 15.68
C THR A 145 -1.87 22.25 15.62
N ASP A 146 -1.78 23.20 16.55
CA ASP A 146 -0.58 23.96 16.88
C ASP A 146 0.50 23.07 17.51
N TYR A 147 1.75 23.43 17.25
CA TYR A 147 2.93 22.85 17.87
C TYR A 147 2.91 23.07 19.39
N SER A 148 2.89 21.98 20.15
CA SER A 148 3.23 21.98 21.57
C SER A 148 4.31 20.92 21.83
N LYS A 149 5.49 21.40 22.24
CA LYS A 149 6.59 20.61 22.78
C LYS A 149 6.09 19.82 23.99
N ASN A 150 6.33 18.52 24.03
CA ASN A 150 6.63 17.85 25.28
C ASN A 150 7.67 16.75 25.08
N LYS A 151 8.76 16.95 25.83
CA LYS A 151 9.90 16.06 26.03
C LYS A 151 9.46 14.97 27.00
N LEU A 152 9.70 13.70 26.70
CA LEU A 152 9.78 12.67 27.74
C LEU A 152 10.81 11.62 27.32
N ASP A 153 11.83 11.50 28.14
CA ASP A 153 12.94 10.57 28.01
C ASP A 153 12.43 9.11 28.08
N LYS A 154 12.86 8.25 27.17
CA LYS A 154 12.76 6.79 27.27
C LYS A 154 14.10 6.17 26.91
N GLU A 155 14.58 5.29 27.79
CA GLU A 155 15.76 4.45 27.61
C GLU A 155 15.72 3.71 26.27
N ILE A 156 16.85 3.68 25.58
CA ILE A 156 17.01 3.01 24.30
C ILE A 156 17.19 1.52 24.57
N ASP A 157 16.17 0.72 24.25
CA ASP A 157 16.23 -0.73 24.19
C ASP A 157 16.93 -1.16 22.89
N TYR A 158 18.08 -1.84 23.01
CA TYR A 158 18.95 -2.20 21.88
C TYR A 158 18.49 -3.44 21.10
N ASP A 159 17.33 -4.03 21.45
CA ASP A 159 16.76 -5.19 20.75
C ASP A 159 15.80 -4.83 19.59
N GLU A 160 15.58 -3.53 19.32
CA GLU A 160 14.75 -3.09 18.19
C GLU A 160 15.56 -3.00 16.89
N CYS A 161 15.21 -3.83 15.90
CA CYS A 161 15.88 -3.85 14.60
C CYS A 161 15.66 -2.52 13.85
N LEU A 162 16.69 -1.68 13.83
CA LEU A 162 16.75 -0.35 13.19
C LEU A 162 16.53 -0.34 11.65
N SER A 163 16.26 -1.50 11.03
CA SER A 163 16.09 -1.63 9.58
C SER A 163 14.65 -1.35 9.10
N CYS A 164 13.72 -1.02 10.00
CA CYS A 164 12.30 -0.81 9.66
C CYS A 164 11.73 0.55 10.08
N GLN A 165 12.57 1.57 10.30
CA GLN A 165 12.15 2.98 10.41
C GLN A 165 11.97 3.63 9.04
#